data_AF-A0AAE8M7D7-F1
#
_entry.id   AF-A0AAE8M7D7-F1
#
_cell.length_a   1.000
_cell.length_b   1.000
_cell.length_c   1.000
_cell.angle_alpha   90.00
_cell.angle_beta   90.00
_cell.angle_gamma   90.00
#
_symmetry.space_group_name_H-M   'P 1'
#
loop_
_entity.id
_entity.type
_entity.pdbx_description
1 polymer ?
#
loop_
_entity_poly.entity_id
_entity_poly.type
_entity_poly.pdbx_seq_one_letter_code
_entity_poly.pdbx_strand_id
1 'polypeptide(L)'
;MKPPKDKPYCRTPSLVPRDGREKVAPSISKTTSKPFERTSYNEIQWSPQDDIEDPRRNWTGPVKIAILDTGIDLDHPNFSHRGKTRSKVTAKQLSEKMQRERIIGSKNFTRGHEDDVTDDVGHGTHIAVLIMAIAPRAELYIAKALNWAMENEVDIVNMSLRFAEESS
;
A
#
# COMPACT_ATOMS: atom_id res chain seq x y z
N MET A 1 -20.35 47.04 -41.78
CA MET A 1 -19.21 46.10 -41.87
C MET A 1 -19.62 44.73 -41.36
N LYS A 2 -18.96 43.65 -41.82
CA LYS A 2 -19.20 42.23 -41.50
C LYS A 2 -17.95 41.44 -41.98
N PRO A 3 -17.77 40.14 -41.63
CA PRO A 3 -18.07 39.38 -40.40
C PRO A 3 -16.84 39.53 -39.45
N PRO A 4 -16.22 38.52 -38.77
CA PRO A 4 -16.63 37.21 -38.20
C PRO A 4 -16.38 37.20 -36.64
N LYS A 5 -16.09 36.14 -35.85
CA LYS A 5 -15.88 34.69 -36.10
C LYS A 5 -16.23 33.77 -34.90
N ASP A 6 -16.53 32.51 -35.25
CA ASP A 6 -16.62 31.20 -34.58
C ASP A 6 -15.88 31.01 -33.20
N LYS A 7 -16.34 30.16 -32.26
CA LYS A 7 -16.93 28.80 -32.40
C LYS A 7 -17.98 28.42 -31.32
N PRO A 8 -18.80 27.36 -31.55
CA PRO A 8 -19.91 26.96 -30.68
C PRO A 8 -19.64 25.73 -29.77
N TYR A 9 -20.67 25.40 -28.97
CA TYR A 9 -20.86 24.28 -28.04
C TYR A 9 -20.24 22.91 -28.38
N CYS A 10 -19.95 22.15 -27.32
CA CYS A 10 -19.56 20.74 -27.35
C CYS A 10 -20.47 19.88 -28.22
N ARG A 11 -19.87 19.06 -29.09
CA ARG A 11 -20.58 18.04 -29.87
C ARG A 11 -20.75 16.77 -29.03
N THR A 12 -21.98 16.33 -28.83
CA THR A 12 -22.27 14.92 -28.59
C THR A 12 -22.19 14.15 -29.91
N PRO A 13 -21.59 12.95 -29.96
CA PRO A 13 -21.68 12.08 -31.13
C PRO A 13 -23.09 11.47 -31.21
N SER A 14 -23.87 11.85 -32.21
CA SER A 14 -25.12 11.16 -32.54
C SER A 14 -24.80 9.82 -33.23
N LEU A 15 -25.25 8.73 -32.63
CA LEU A 15 -25.19 7.40 -33.26
C LEU A 15 -26.30 7.31 -34.32
N VAL A 16 -25.91 7.15 -35.59
CA VAL A 16 -26.82 6.83 -36.70
C VAL A 16 -26.46 5.43 -37.20
N PRO A 17 -27.40 4.47 -37.26
CA PRO A 17 -27.08 3.12 -37.74
C PRO A 17 -26.75 3.11 -39.24
N ARG A 18 -25.68 2.40 -39.62
CA ARG A 18 -25.41 2.04 -41.02
C ARG A 18 -25.32 0.53 -41.18
N ASP A 19 -26.32 -0.01 -41.88
CA ASP A 19 -26.21 -1.05 -42.90
C ASP A 19 -25.49 -2.37 -42.55
N GLY A 20 -26.28 -3.37 -42.15
CA GLY A 20 -26.56 -4.46 -43.09
C GLY A 20 -25.46 -5.45 -43.44
N ARG A 21 -24.44 -5.67 -42.60
CA ARG A 21 -23.63 -6.91 -42.66
C ARG A 21 -23.37 -7.47 -41.27
N GLU A 22 -24.06 -8.55 -40.94
CA GLU A 22 -23.80 -9.33 -39.73
C GLU A 22 -22.45 -10.05 -39.85
N LYS A 23 -21.39 -9.40 -39.36
CA LYS A 23 -20.11 -10.05 -39.16
C LYS A 23 -20.21 -10.94 -37.93
N VAL A 24 -20.38 -12.25 -38.15
CA VAL A 24 -20.27 -13.26 -37.09
C VAL A 24 -18.97 -13.02 -36.32
N ALA A 25 -19.09 -12.66 -35.05
CA ALA A 25 -17.93 -12.38 -34.21
C ALA A 25 -17.09 -13.65 -34.08
N PRO A 26 -15.74 -13.58 -34.22
CA PRO A 26 -14.90 -14.73 -33.92
C PRO A 26 -15.14 -15.13 -32.46
N SER A 27 -15.40 -16.42 -32.23
CA SER A 27 -15.67 -16.93 -30.89
C SER A 27 -14.49 -16.59 -29.98
N ILE A 28 -14.69 -15.67 -29.04
CA ILE A 28 -13.68 -15.31 -28.05
C ILE A 28 -13.41 -16.57 -27.24
N SER A 29 -12.28 -17.22 -27.51
CA SER A 29 -11.74 -18.26 -26.66
C SER A 29 -11.68 -17.68 -25.25
N LYS A 30 -12.29 -18.35 -24.28
CA LYS A 30 -12.24 -17.94 -22.87
C LYS A 30 -10.80 -18.07 -22.36
N THR A 31 -9.94 -17.12 -22.71
CA THR A 31 -8.67 -16.88 -22.04
C THR A 31 -9.01 -16.57 -20.60
N THR A 32 -8.85 -17.56 -19.75
CA THR A 32 -9.03 -17.46 -18.31
C THR A 32 -8.13 -16.36 -17.79
N SER A 33 -8.70 -15.18 -17.54
CA SER A 33 -8.02 -14.11 -16.82
C SER A 33 -7.59 -14.70 -15.49
N LYS A 34 -6.28 -14.88 -15.29
CA LYS A 34 -5.73 -15.21 -13.98
C LYS A 34 -6.26 -14.17 -12.99
N PRO A 35 -6.69 -14.56 -11.77
CA PRO A 35 -7.17 -13.59 -10.80
C PRO A 35 -6.09 -12.52 -10.57
N PHE A 36 -6.47 -11.27 -10.85
CA PHE A 36 -5.58 -10.09 -10.87
C PHE A 36 -4.77 -9.93 -9.58
N GLU A 37 -5.35 -10.35 -8.46
CA GLU A 37 -4.74 -10.37 -7.13
C GLU A 37 -3.47 -11.23 -7.02
N ARG A 38 -3.26 -12.23 -7.90
CA ARG A 38 -2.18 -13.22 -7.70
C ARG A 38 -0.88 -12.92 -8.45
N THR A 39 -0.84 -11.93 -9.34
CA THR A 39 0.37 -11.55 -10.11
C THR A 39 1.18 -10.48 -9.40
N SER A 40 0.56 -9.40 -8.91
CA SER A 40 1.25 -8.23 -8.37
C SER A 40 2.16 -8.53 -7.17
N TYR A 41 1.72 -9.35 -6.20
CA TYR A 41 2.51 -9.69 -5.01
C TYR A 41 3.76 -10.55 -5.27
N ASN A 42 3.84 -11.21 -6.43
CA ASN A 42 5.02 -12.00 -6.80
C ASN A 42 6.01 -11.20 -7.66
N GLU A 43 5.59 -10.06 -8.22
CA GLU A 43 6.41 -9.15 -9.03
C GLU A 43 6.96 -8.00 -8.18
N ILE A 44 6.22 -7.52 -7.17
CA ILE A 44 6.72 -6.60 -6.14
C ILE A 44 7.52 -7.39 -5.10
N GLN A 45 8.80 -7.62 -5.39
CA GLN A 45 9.77 -8.27 -4.51
C GLN A 45 10.93 -7.29 -4.29
N TRP A 46 11.22 -6.92 -3.03
CA TRP A 46 12.46 -6.19 -2.73
C TRP A 46 13.69 -7.06 -3.05
N SER A 47 14.66 -6.48 -3.74
CA SER A 47 15.90 -7.14 -4.11
C SER A 47 17.05 -6.66 -3.21
N PRO A 48 17.87 -7.56 -2.64
CA PRO A 48 19.08 -7.16 -1.90
C PRO A 48 20.06 -6.33 -2.74
N GLN A 49 19.97 -6.41 -4.08
CA GLN A 49 20.74 -5.61 -5.01
C GLN A 49 20.32 -4.12 -5.03
N ASP A 50 19.07 -3.81 -4.67
CA ASP A 50 18.55 -2.43 -4.62
C ASP A 50 19.28 -1.60 -3.54
N ASP A 51 19.78 -2.26 -2.48
CA ASP A 51 20.60 -1.64 -1.42
C ASP A 51 22.06 -1.41 -1.86
N ILE A 52 22.54 -2.02 -2.96
CA ILE A 52 23.96 -2.05 -3.36
C ILE A 52 24.32 -0.90 -4.34
N GLU A 53 23.36 -0.41 -5.14
CA GLU A 53 23.64 0.49 -6.27
C GLU A 53 23.29 1.99 -6.05
N ASP A 54 22.89 2.43 -4.85
CA ASP A 54 22.59 3.86 -4.58
C ASP A 54 23.69 4.59 -3.77
N PRO A 55 24.70 5.19 -4.43
CA PRO A 55 25.76 5.97 -3.77
C PRO A 55 25.31 7.35 -3.26
N ARG A 56 24.01 7.68 -3.25
CA ARG A 56 23.50 9.01 -2.83
C ARG A 56 22.89 9.05 -1.44
N ARG A 57 22.88 7.94 -0.70
CA ARG A 57 22.20 7.86 0.61
C ARG A 57 23.16 7.99 1.78
N ASN A 58 23.18 9.16 2.41
CA ASN A 58 23.62 9.37 3.79
C ASN A 58 22.67 8.70 4.83
N TRP A 59 21.84 7.74 4.40
CA TRP A 59 20.82 7.09 5.22
C TRP A 59 21.41 5.81 5.83
N THR A 60 21.74 5.86 7.12
CA THR A 60 22.51 4.82 7.82
C THR A 60 21.66 3.76 8.53
N GLY A 61 20.33 3.88 8.49
CA GLY A 61 19.39 3.05 9.26
C GLY A 61 18.31 2.34 8.44
N PRO A 62 17.43 1.57 9.08
CA PRO A 62 16.20 1.08 8.45
C PRO A 62 15.25 2.22 8.09
N VAL A 63 14.37 2.00 7.12
CA VAL A 63 13.27 2.95 6.81
C VAL A 63 12.20 2.83 7.88
N LYS A 64 11.76 3.97 8.43
CA LYS A 64 10.68 4.04 9.43
C LYS A 64 9.36 4.31 8.73
N ILE A 65 8.33 3.51 9.05
CA ILE A 65 7.00 3.58 8.45
C ILE A 65 5.96 3.73 9.56
N ALA A 66 5.20 4.81 9.53
CA ALA A 66 4.05 5.00 10.40
C ALA A 66 2.78 4.44 9.73
N ILE A 67 2.01 3.64 10.45
CA ILE A 67 0.72 3.08 10.02
C ILE A 67 -0.36 3.69 10.92
N LEU A 68 -1.20 4.56 10.35
CA LEU A 68 -2.34 5.19 11.02
C LEU A 68 -3.60 4.46 10.57
N ASP A 69 -4.16 3.61 11.44
CA ASP A 69 -5.17 2.61 11.04
C ASP A 69 -6.06 2.16 12.23
N THR A 70 -6.69 0.99 12.16
CA THR A 70 -7.57 0.39 13.18
C THR A 70 -6.86 -0.22 14.39
N GLY A 71 -5.53 -0.38 14.32
CA GLY A 71 -4.70 -0.97 15.38
C GLY A 71 -3.71 -1.99 14.83
N ILE A 72 -3.24 -2.89 15.70
CA ILE A 72 -2.51 -4.10 15.33
C ILE A 72 -2.80 -5.26 16.30
N ASP A 73 -3.11 -6.45 15.78
CA ASP A 73 -3.06 -7.70 16.53
C ASP A 73 -1.60 -8.16 16.66
N LEU A 74 -0.95 -7.81 17.77
CA LEU A 74 0.45 -8.15 18.01
C LEU A 74 0.71 -9.67 18.13
N ASP A 75 -0.32 -10.47 18.40
CA ASP A 75 -0.23 -11.93 18.52
C ASP A 75 -0.56 -12.68 17.22
N HIS A 76 -0.87 -11.94 16.16
CA HIS A 76 -1.15 -12.48 14.84
C HIS A 76 -0.01 -13.41 14.34
N PRO A 77 -0.29 -14.65 13.89
CA PRO A 77 0.74 -15.66 13.62
C PRO A 77 1.84 -15.25 12.62
N ASN A 78 1.57 -14.30 11.72
CA ASN A 78 2.58 -13.80 10.79
C ASN A 78 3.72 -13.06 11.50
N PHE A 79 3.48 -12.45 12.67
CA PHE A 79 4.50 -11.73 13.44
C PHE A 79 5.45 -12.65 14.22
N SER A 80 5.03 -13.91 14.46
CA SER A 80 5.85 -14.98 15.05
C SER A 80 6.90 -15.57 14.10
N HIS A 81 6.85 -15.22 12.81
CA HIS A 81 7.83 -15.65 11.83
C HIS A 81 9.04 -14.70 11.80
N ARG A 82 10.16 -15.12 11.19
CA ARG A 82 11.23 -14.19 10.76
C ARG A 82 10.87 -13.54 9.43
N GLY A 83 11.54 -12.43 9.10
CA GLY A 83 11.51 -11.88 7.74
C GLY A 83 11.92 -12.95 6.72
N LYS A 84 11.04 -13.26 5.76
CA LYS A 84 11.34 -14.21 4.68
C LYS A 84 11.78 -13.45 3.44
N THR A 85 13.07 -13.14 3.36
CA THR A 85 13.69 -12.71 2.10
C THR A 85 13.61 -13.88 1.10
N ARG A 86 12.84 -13.71 0.02
CA ARG A 86 12.69 -14.73 -1.04
C ARG A 86 13.91 -14.85 -1.95
N SER A 87 14.87 -13.92 -1.84
CA SER A 87 16.11 -13.96 -2.60
C SER A 87 16.94 -15.18 -2.21
N LYS A 88 17.28 -16.03 -3.21
CA LYS A 88 18.21 -17.16 -3.05
C LYS A 88 19.69 -16.72 -2.99
N VAL A 89 19.96 -15.41 -2.99
CA VAL A 89 21.30 -14.89 -2.75
C VAL A 89 21.69 -15.20 -1.30
N THR A 90 22.92 -15.67 -1.11
CA THR A 90 23.48 -16.11 0.18
C THR A 90 23.70 -14.96 1.18
N ALA A 91 22.62 -14.31 1.61
CA ALA A 91 22.59 -13.36 2.72
C ALA A 91 22.73 -14.08 4.08
N LYS A 92 23.80 -14.86 4.24
CA LYS A 92 24.12 -15.66 5.45
C LYS A 92 24.53 -14.79 6.66
N GLN A 93 24.27 -13.49 6.61
CA GLN A 93 24.99 -12.46 7.37
C GLN A 93 24.11 -11.33 7.90
N LEU A 94 22.81 -11.33 7.61
CA LEU A 94 21.83 -10.50 8.31
C LEU A 94 21.01 -11.42 9.22
N SER A 95 21.07 -11.20 10.54
CA SER A 95 20.19 -11.89 11.48
C SER A 95 18.79 -11.29 11.34
N GLU A 96 17.98 -11.85 10.45
CA GLU A 96 16.57 -11.50 10.30
C GLU A 96 15.87 -11.60 11.66
N LYS A 97 15.51 -10.43 12.21
CA LYS A 97 14.72 -10.31 13.44
C LYS A 97 13.37 -11.02 13.28
N MET A 98 12.72 -11.38 14.38
CA MET A 98 11.31 -11.75 14.32
C MET A 98 10.49 -10.57 13.77
N GLN A 99 9.45 -10.86 13.00
CA GLN A 99 8.65 -9.80 12.38
C GLN A 99 8.05 -8.85 13.43
N ARG A 100 7.69 -9.37 14.62
CA ARG A 100 7.25 -8.62 15.81
C ARG A 100 8.29 -7.60 16.30
N GLU A 101 9.59 -7.91 16.28
CA GLU A 101 10.67 -7.00 16.73
C GLU A 101 10.88 -5.78 15.81
N ARG A 102 10.24 -5.76 14.64
CA ARG A 102 10.23 -4.60 13.75
C ARG A 102 9.11 -3.61 14.08
N ILE A 103 8.17 -3.97 14.96
CA ILE A 103 7.18 -3.05 15.50
C ILE A 103 7.86 -2.31 16.66
N ILE A 104 8.33 -1.09 16.39
CA ILE A 104 9.19 -0.33 17.33
C ILE A 104 8.36 0.43 18.36
N GLY A 105 7.14 0.81 18.00
CA GLY A 105 6.19 1.45 18.90
C GLY A 105 4.77 1.33 18.40
N SER A 106 3.82 1.35 19.32
CA SER A 106 2.40 1.31 19.03
C SER A 106 1.67 2.18 20.06
N LYS A 107 0.74 3.03 19.60
CA LYS A 107 -0.08 3.88 20.49
C LYS A 107 -1.51 4.03 19.99
N ASN A 108 -2.45 4.10 20.91
CA ASN A 108 -3.84 4.40 20.66
C ASN A 108 -4.14 5.90 20.81
N PHE A 109 -4.80 6.45 19.80
CA PHE A 109 -5.29 7.83 19.71
C PHE A 109 -6.82 7.90 19.59
N THR A 110 -7.50 6.76 19.68
CA THR A 110 -8.97 6.66 19.75
C THR A 110 -9.46 6.74 21.21
N ARG A 111 -10.73 6.42 21.47
CA ARG A 111 -11.27 6.34 22.84
C ARG A 111 -10.83 5.03 23.50
N GLY A 112 -9.86 5.08 24.40
CA GLY A 112 -9.36 3.91 25.11
C GLY A 112 -8.14 4.22 25.99
N HIS A 113 -7.47 3.16 26.46
CA HIS A 113 -6.16 3.29 27.07
C HIS A 113 -5.10 3.51 25.98
N GLU A 114 -4.07 4.33 26.24
CA GLU A 114 -3.05 4.65 25.22
C GLU A 114 -2.29 3.42 24.71
N ASP A 115 -2.14 2.39 25.56
CA ASP A 115 -1.47 1.13 25.21
C ASP A 115 -2.40 0.09 24.56
N ASP A 116 -3.73 0.31 24.55
CA ASP A 116 -4.69 -0.62 23.93
C ASP A 116 -4.73 -0.40 22.41
N VAL A 117 -3.80 -1.06 21.72
CA VAL A 117 -3.62 -0.96 20.27
C VAL A 117 -4.29 -2.10 19.50
N THR A 118 -5.10 -2.92 20.17
CA THR A 118 -5.75 -4.12 19.63
C THR A 118 -6.51 -3.82 18.32
N ASP A 119 -6.46 -4.72 17.33
CA ASP A 119 -7.12 -4.53 16.03
C ASP A 119 -8.36 -5.42 15.88
N ASP A 120 -9.51 -4.92 16.33
CA ASP A 120 -10.79 -5.62 16.28
C ASP A 120 -11.37 -5.78 14.86
N VAL A 121 -10.79 -5.05 13.88
CA VAL A 121 -11.24 -5.02 12.47
C VAL A 121 -10.30 -5.83 11.57
N GLY A 122 -9.02 -5.91 11.92
CA GLY A 122 -7.97 -6.61 11.16
C GLY A 122 -7.35 -5.80 10.01
N HIS A 123 -7.81 -4.57 9.76
CA HIS A 123 -7.35 -3.76 8.62
C HIS A 123 -5.90 -3.29 8.83
N GLY A 124 -5.59 -2.64 9.95
CA GLY A 124 -4.22 -2.23 10.29
C GLY A 124 -3.24 -3.40 10.38
N THR A 125 -3.68 -4.56 10.90
CA THR A 125 -2.90 -5.80 10.94
C THR A 125 -2.59 -6.31 9.54
N HIS A 126 -3.57 -6.29 8.63
CA HIS A 126 -3.37 -6.70 7.23
C HIS A 126 -2.36 -5.79 6.51
N ILE A 127 -2.49 -4.47 6.67
CA ILE A 127 -1.56 -3.47 6.12
C ILE A 127 -0.14 -3.64 6.70
N ALA A 128 -0.02 -3.87 8.01
CA ALA A 128 1.27 -4.15 8.65
C ALA A 128 1.93 -5.41 8.08
N VAL A 129 1.20 -6.53 7.97
CA VAL A 129 1.71 -7.78 7.34
C VAL A 129 2.15 -7.56 5.90
N LEU A 130 1.41 -6.77 5.11
CA LEU A 130 1.74 -6.47 3.72
C LEU A 130 3.03 -5.67 3.60
N ILE A 131 3.15 -4.56 4.33
CA ILE A 131 4.36 -3.73 4.39
C ILE A 131 5.56 -4.57 4.84
N MET A 132 5.37 -5.40 5.86
CA MET A 132 6.37 -6.32 6.40
C MET A 132 6.90 -7.36 5.41
N ALA A 133 6.12 -7.70 4.37
CA ALA A 133 6.50 -8.62 3.29
C ALA A 133 7.20 -7.92 2.12
N ILE A 134 6.84 -6.66 1.83
CA ILE A 134 7.45 -5.85 0.75
C ILE A 134 8.77 -5.23 1.22
N ALA A 135 8.81 -4.70 2.45
CA ALA A 135 9.95 -4.00 3.04
C ALA A 135 10.50 -4.81 4.24
N PRO A 136 11.26 -5.90 4.01
CA PRO A 136 11.70 -6.80 5.08
C PRO A 136 12.54 -6.14 6.18
N ARG A 137 13.18 -5.01 5.86
CA ARG A 137 14.06 -4.25 6.77
C ARG A 137 13.41 -3.01 7.41
N ALA A 138 12.13 -2.74 7.17
CA ALA A 138 11.47 -1.55 7.71
C ALA A 138 11.19 -1.67 9.22
N GLU A 139 11.21 -0.53 9.90
CA GLU A 139 10.72 -0.32 11.27
C GLU A 139 9.31 0.25 11.21
N LEU A 140 8.37 -0.40 11.89
CA LEU A 140 6.95 -0.02 11.88
C LEU A 140 6.58 0.68 13.20
N TYR A 141 5.84 1.77 13.08
CA TYR A 141 5.23 2.50 14.18
C TYR A 141 3.71 2.52 13.97
N ILE A 142 2.94 2.00 14.92
CA ILE A 142 1.49 1.82 14.78
C ILE A 142 0.73 2.90 15.55
N ALA A 143 -0.24 3.53 14.91
CA ALA A 143 -1.16 4.47 15.52
C ALA A 143 -2.61 3.99 15.27
N LYS A 144 -3.26 3.45 16.32
CA LYS A 144 -4.72 3.20 16.27
C LYS A 144 -5.41 4.55 16.31
N ALA A 145 -6.04 4.95 15.20
CA ALA A 145 -6.51 6.33 15.02
C ALA A 145 -7.78 6.47 14.16
N LEU A 146 -8.04 5.54 13.23
CA LEU A 146 -9.07 5.76 12.19
C LEU A 146 -10.49 5.31 12.56
N ASN A 147 -10.69 4.63 13.71
CA ASN A 147 -12.00 4.10 14.13
C ASN A 147 -13.14 5.12 14.00
N TRP A 148 -12.98 6.34 14.53
CA TRP A 148 -14.03 7.36 14.48
C TRP A 148 -14.40 7.77 13.05
N ALA A 149 -13.43 7.86 12.14
CA ALA A 149 -13.67 8.18 10.74
C ALA A 149 -14.45 7.06 10.03
N MET A 150 -14.12 5.80 10.33
CA MET A 150 -14.81 4.63 9.79
C MET A 150 -16.23 4.47 10.34
N GLU A 151 -16.41 4.66 11.66
CA GLU A 151 -17.71 4.62 12.34
C GLU A 151 -18.70 5.68 11.83
N ASN A 152 -18.20 6.80 11.32
CA ASN A 152 -19.01 7.88 10.75
C ASN A 152 -19.04 7.86 9.20
N GLU A 153 -18.55 6.78 8.58
CA GLU A 153 -18.56 6.54 7.12
C GLU A 153 -18.02 7.73 6.30
N VAL A 154 -16.97 8.42 6.78
CA VAL A 154 -16.50 9.65 6.13
C VAL A 154 -15.84 9.37 4.77
N ASP A 155 -16.26 10.10 3.74
CA ASP A 155 -15.76 9.90 2.36
C ASP A 155 -14.28 10.29 2.16
N ILE A 156 -13.78 11.25 2.95
CA ILE A 156 -12.46 11.88 2.77
C ILE A 156 -11.75 12.03 4.10
N VAL A 157 -10.52 11.49 4.18
CA VAL A 157 -9.58 11.71 5.28
C VAL A 157 -8.42 12.58 4.78
N ASN A 158 -8.16 13.70 5.47
CA ASN A 158 -7.01 14.57 5.20
C ASN A 158 -5.88 14.32 6.22
N MET A 159 -4.67 14.05 5.74
CA MET A 159 -3.47 13.90 6.59
C MET A 159 -2.44 14.98 6.24
N SER A 160 -2.34 16.00 7.11
CA SER A 160 -1.36 17.08 6.97
C SER A 160 -0.15 16.79 7.87
N LEU A 161 0.98 16.40 7.28
CA LEU A 161 2.18 15.96 8.01
C LEU A 161 3.37 16.91 7.78
N ARG A 162 4.18 17.10 8.84
CA ARG A 162 5.49 17.72 8.78
C ARG A 162 6.42 17.03 9.78
N PHE A 163 7.62 16.67 9.34
CA PHE A 163 8.69 16.26 10.24
C PHE A 163 9.45 17.49 10.75
N ALA A 164 9.88 17.47 12.00
CA ALA A 164 10.79 18.48 12.51
C ALA A 164 12.16 18.31 11.82
N GLU A 165 12.77 19.41 11.40
CA GLU A 165 14.19 19.41 11.06
C GLU A 165 14.96 19.42 12.38
N GLU A 166 15.82 18.44 12.61
CA GLU A 166 16.81 18.53 13.68
C GLU A 166 17.77 19.67 13.34
N SER A 167 17.73 20.74 14.15
CA SER A 167 18.71 21.82 14.07
C SER A 167 20.09 21.26 14.39
N SER A 168 20.92 21.10 13.35
CA SER A 168 22.33 20.70 13.45
C SER A 168 23.20 21.77 14.09
#